data_AF-V4THZ1-F1
#
_entry.id   AF-V4THZ1-F1
#
_cell.length_a   1.000
_cell.length_b   1.000
_cell.length_c   1.000
_cell.angle_alpha   90.00
_cell.angle_beta   90.00
_cell.angle_gamma   90.00
#
_symmetry.space_group_name_H-M   'P 1'
#
loop_
_entity.id
_entity.type
_entity.pdbx_description
1 polymer ?
#
loop_
_entity_poly.entity_id
_entity_poly.type
_entity_poly.pdbx_seq_one_letter_code
_entity_poly.pdbx_strand_id
1 'polypeptide(L)'
;MLLKSQEHLSVLKVIIITALLIIFTSSLSVSTDVDDSLAYIWPLPAQFTSGNDTLSVDPALYLSVSGKGSGSKIVKEAFERYKAIIFEHEVEGVNSHSVFNNFRKRRSWGFDIGTLKIVVHSDNEDLQLGVDESYTLLVAKNEGLSIIGEATIEANTVYGALRGLETFSQLCSFDYDTKSVLVYKAPWYIQDKPRFAFRGLLIDTSRHYLPVDVIKQIIESMSYAKLNVLHWHIIDEQSFPLEVPTYPNLWKGAYSKWERYTVEDAHEIVGFAKMRGINVMAEVDVPGHAESWGAGYPNLWPSPSCREPLDVSKNFTFEVISGILSDLRKIFPFELFHLGGDEVNTDCWSSTPHVKKWLRDHKMTAKEAYQYFVLTAQKIAISKNWTPVNWFVLFCANEIASSIFKFTLPLDFHS
;
A
#
# COMPACT_ATOMS: atom_id res chain seq x y z
N MET A 1 -39.68 13.51 -86.19
CA MET A 1 -38.98 12.42 -85.46
C MET A 1 -37.96 13.09 -84.54
N LEU A 2 -38.32 13.56 -83.35
CA LEU A 2 -38.53 12.83 -82.08
C LEU A 2 -37.39 11.89 -81.67
N LEU A 3 -36.72 12.27 -80.55
CA LEU A 3 -36.04 11.46 -79.52
C LEU A 3 -34.66 10.88 -79.92
N LYS A 4 -33.55 10.97 -79.18
CA LYS A 4 -33.16 11.05 -77.74
C LYS A 4 -31.68 11.53 -77.74
N SER A 5 -31.16 12.48 -76.95
CA SER A 5 -31.02 12.63 -75.49
C SER A 5 -30.27 11.49 -74.78
N GLN A 6 -29.26 11.87 -73.97
CA GLN A 6 -28.41 11.10 -73.05
C GLN A 6 -27.02 10.78 -73.60
N GLU A 7 -26.02 11.56 -73.19
CA GLU A 7 -24.62 11.12 -72.92
C GLU A 7 -23.70 12.25 -72.42
N HIS A 8 -24.16 13.50 -72.28
CA HIS A 8 -23.32 14.60 -71.77
C HIS A 8 -23.56 15.03 -70.31
N LEU A 9 -24.25 14.22 -69.50
CA LEU A 9 -24.63 14.58 -68.11
C LEU A 9 -23.93 13.80 -66.99
N SER A 10 -22.84 13.06 -67.28
CA SER A 10 -22.14 12.21 -66.30
C SER A 10 -20.75 12.70 -65.88
N VAL A 11 -20.16 13.68 -66.58
CA VAL A 11 -18.78 14.16 -66.26
C VAL A 11 -18.76 15.46 -65.46
N LEU A 12 -19.83 16.28 -65.53
CA LEU A 12 -19.88 17.57 -64.83
C LEU A 12 -20.38 17.50 -63.38
N LYS A 13 -20.96 16.38 -62.94
CA LYS A 13 -21.39 16.17 -61.54
C LYS A 13 -20.29 15.65 -60.62
N VAL A 14 -19.18 15.13 -61.15
CA VAL A 14 -18.07 14.59 -60.33
C VAL A 14 -17.07 15.67 -59.92
N ILE A 15 -16.95 16.74 -60.70
CA ILE A 15 -16.00 17.84 -60.42
C ILE A 15 -16.58 18.86 -59.42
N ILE A 16 -17.91 18.99 -59.33
CA ILE A 16 -18.54 19.90 -58.35
C ILE A 16 -18.63 19.26 -56.95
N ILE A 17 -18.66 17.92 -56.85
CA ILE A 17 -18.68 17.22 -55.55
C ILE A 17 -17.29 17.19 -54.89
N THR A 18 -16.21 17.34 -55.66
CA THR A 18 -14.84 17.44 -55.11
C THR A 18 -14.43 18.88 -54.73
N ALA A 19 -15.09 19.90 -55.27
CA ALA A 19 -14.83 21.30 -54.91
C ALA A 19 -15.70 21.82 -53.73
N LEU A 20 -16.81 21.15 -53.41
CA LEU A 20 -17.67 21.49 -52.25
C LEU A 20 -17.30 20.74 -50.97
N LEU A 21 -16.30 19.85 -51.00
CA LEU A 21 -15.76 19.19 -49.80
C LEU A 21 -14.61 19.96 -49.12
N ILE A 22 -14.27 21.16 -49.61
CA ILE A 22 -13.11 21.95 -49.13
C ILE A 22 -13.51 23.17 -48.28
N ILE A 23 -14.81 23.44 -48.03
CA ILE A 23 -15.23 24.72 -47.41
C ILE A 23 -15.99 24.59 -46.06
N PHE A 24 -16.32 23.40 -45.56
CA PHE A 24 -16.91 23.27 -44.21
C PHE A 24 -16.45 22.00 -43.50
N THR A 25 -15.21 21.99 -43.01
CA THR A 25 -14.97 21.51 -41.66
C THR A 25 -14.06 22.53 -41.00
N SER A 26 -14.71 23.42 -40.23
CA SER A 26 -14.05 24.17 -39.18
C SER A 26 -13.06 23.26 -38.48
N SER A 27 -11.85 23.75 -38.34
CA SER A 27 -10.82 23.27 -37.43
C SER A 27 -11.46 22.89 -36.08
N LEU A 28 -11.87 21.63 -35.95
CA LEU A 28 -11.74 20.92 -34.71
C LEU A 28 -10.25 20.60 -34.62
N SER A 29 -9.46 21.63 -34.34
CA SER A 29 -8.46 21.44 -33.30
C SER A 29 -9.28 20.93 -32.13
N VAL A 30 -9.32 19.61 -31.94
CA VAL A 30 -9.42 19.08 -30.60
C VAL A 30 -8.21 19.70 -29.95
N SER A 31 -8.41 20.84 -29.28
CA SER A 31 -7.51 21.18 -28.22
C SER A 31 -7.64 19.96 -27.32
N THR A 32 -6.59 19.13 -27.32
CA THR A 32 -6.19 18.49 -26.09
C THR A 32 -5.69 19.63 -25.20
N ASP A 33 -6.58 20.57 -24.87
CA ASP A 33 -6.52 21.26 -23.60
C ASP A 33 -6.83 20.16 -22.62
N VAL A 34 -5.81 19.35 -22.33
CA VAL A 34 -5.64 18.86 -20.98
C VAL A 34 -5.81 20.13 -20.15
N ASP A 35 -6.86 20.19 -19.35
CA ASP A 35 -7.04 21.30 -18.43
C ASP A 35 -5.88 21.22 -17.43
N ASP A 36 -4.72 21.74 -17.83
CA ASP A 36 -3.47 21.81 -17.07
C ASP A 36 -3.68 22.61 -15.76
N SER A 37 -4.87 23.19 -15.57
CA SER A 37 -5.28 23.92 -14.38
C SER A 37 -5.86 23.05 -13.25
N LEU A 38 -6.06 21.75 -13.46
CA LEU A 38 -6.47 20.81 -12.40
C LEU A 38 -5.26 20.02 -11.89
N ALA A 39 -4.88 20.26 -10.64
CA ALA A 39 -3.99 19.36 -9.91
C ALA A 39 -4.62 17.96 -9.92
N TYR A 40 -3.93 16.98 -10.52
CA TYR A 40 -4.36 15.59 -10.55
C TYR A 40 -4.18 14.97 -9.16
N ILE A 41 -5.17 15.15 -8.28
CA ILE A 41 -5.18 14.55 -6.95
C ILE A 41 -5.60 13.08 -7.06
N TRP A 42 -4.77 12.17 -6.56
CA TRP A 42 -5.07 10.74 -6.49
C TRP A 42 -4.63 10.11 -5.16
N PRO A 43 -5.50 9.35 -4.46
CA PRO A 43 -6.93 9.21 -4.70
C PRO A 43 -7.68 10.54 -4.55
N LEU A 44 -8.78 10.71 -5.28
CA LEU A 44 -9.63 11.90 -5.18
C LEU A 44 -10.21 12.01 -3.76
N PRO A 45 -10.08 13.16 -3.07
CA PRO A 45 -10.60 13.32 -1.71
C PRO A 45 -12.11 13.17 -1.64
N ALA A 46 -12.62 12.71 -0.50
CA ALA A 46 -14.05 12.49 -0.29
C ALA A 46 -14.90 13.78 -0.46
N GLN A 47 -14.39 14.92 0.01
CA GLN A 47 -15.02 16.24 -0.15
C GLN A 47 -13.93 17.30 -0.36
N PHE A 48 -14.14 18.18 -1.34
CA PHE A 48 -13.25 19.32 -1.57
C PHE A 48 -13.98 20.49 -2.23
N THR A 49 -13.46 21.70 -2.00
CA THR A 49 -13.75 22.91 -2.79
C THR A 49 -12.44 23.57 -3.21
N SER A 50 -12.48 24.27 -4.33
CA SER A 50 -11.34 24.99 -4.89
C SER A 50 -11.78 26.37 -5.39
N GLY A 51 -10.82 27.28 -5.57
CA GLY A 51 -11.02 28.61 -6.13
C GLY A 51 -10.35 28.78 -7.49
N ASN A 52 -9.99 30.02 -7.81
CA ASN A 52 -9.39 30.40 -9.10
C ASN A 52 -8.01 31.06 -8.97
N ASP A 53 -7.50 31.21 -7.74
CA ASP A 53 -6.21 31.85 -7.49
C ASP A 53 -5.06 30.87 -7.69
N THR A 54 -3.88 31.42 -7.94
CA THR A 54 -2.61 30.67 -7.94
C THR A 54 -1.72 31.22 -6.84
N LEU A 55 -1.21 30.33 -5.98
CA LEU A 55 -0.37 30.67 -4.85
C LEU A 55 1.05 30.12 -5.04
N SER A 56 2.04 30.93 -4.72
CA SER A 56 3.45 30.53 -4.72
C SER A 56 3.86 29.92 -3.38
N VAL A 57 4.66 28.84 -3.41
CA VAL A 57 5.16 28.15 -2.20
C VAL A 57 6.64 28.44 -2.00
N ASP A 58 7.02 28.84 -0.78
CA ASP A 58 8.41 29.12 -0.41
C ASP A 58 9.25 27.82 -0.36
N PRO A 59 10.39 27.72 -1.08
CA PRO A 59 11.34 26.61 -0.94
C PRO A 59 11.89 26.44 0.49
N ALA A 60 11.94 27.53 1.25
CA ALA A 60 12.27 27.51 2.67
C ALA A 60 11.07 27.15 3.56
N LEU A 61 10.02 26.50 3.01
CA LEU A 61 8.78 26.12 3.68
C LEU A 61 9.07 25.65 5.12
N TYR A 62 8.47 26.35 6.07
CA TYR A 62 8.65 26.11 7.49
C TYR A 62 7.54 25.20 8.03
N LEU A 63 7.91 24.19 8.81
CA LEU A 63 6.97 23.32 9.50
C LEU A 63 6.62 23.90 10.87
N SER A 64 5.33 24.12 11.12
CA SER A 64 4.80 24.44 12.44
C SER A 64 3.89 23.30 12.92
N VAL A 65 4.32 22.50 13.91
CA VAL A 65 3.50 21.41 14.45
C VAL A 65 2.91 21.81 15.80
N SER A 66 1.63 21.55 16.00
CA SER A 66 0.92 21.82 17.24
C SER A 66 -0.06 20.70 17.61
N GLY A 67 -0.65 20.78 18.81
CA GLY A 67 -1.48 19.72 19.38
C GLY A 67 -0.67 18.68 20.17
N LYS A 68 -1.36 17.64 20.67
CA LYS A 68 -0.75 16.61 21.52
C LYS A 68 0.29 15.78 20.77
N GLY A 69 0.06 15.53 19.48
CA GLY A 69 0.98 14.79 18.61
C GLY A 69 2.20 15.58 18.12
N SER A 70 2.40 16.82 18.57
CA SER A 70 3.48 17.71 18.07
C SER A 70 4.90 17.19 18.32
N GLY A 71 5.08 16.32 19.31
CA GLY A 71 6.36 15.65 19.58
C GLY A 71 6.73 14.55 18.58
N SER A 72 5.79 14.10 17.75
CA SER A 72 5.96 12.94 16.86
C SER A 72 7.11 13.10 15.87
N LYS A 73 7.97 12.08 15.80
CA LYS A 73 8.98 11.98 14.73
C LYS A 73 8.37 11.65 13.38
N ILE A 74 7.25 10.91 13.36
CA ILE A 74 6.56 10.49 12.13
C ILE A 74 6.20 11.71 11.29
N VAL A 75 5.58 12.73 11.90
CA VAL A 75 5.14 13.94 11.20
C VAL A 75 6.33 14.78 10.71
N LYS A 76 7.37 14.93 11.55
CA LYS A 76 8.55 15.74 11.21
C LYS A 76 9.34 15.12 10.06
N GLU A 77 9.61 13.84 10.13
CA GLU A 77 10.33 13.13 9.05
C GLU A 77 9.48 13.05 7.78
N ALA A 78 8.16 12.91 7.90
CA ALA A 78 7.27 12.96 6.75
C ALA A 78 7.28 14.33 6.05
N PHE A 79 7.27 15.42 6.83
CA PHE A 79 7.41 16.75 6.26
C PHE A 79 8.69 16.91 5.45
N GLU A 80 9.84 16.49 5.98
CA GLU A 80 11.12 16.58 5.25
C GLU A 80 11.11 15.76 3.97
N ARG A 81 10.52 14.55 3.99
CA ARG A 81 10.35 13.73 2.77
C ARG A 81 9.48 14.42 1.73
N TYR A 82 8.31 14.92 2.13
CA TYR A 82 7.40 15.60 1.20
C TYR A 82 7.97 16.92 0.69
N LYS A 83 8.73 17.64 1.50
CA LYS A 83 9.47 18.82 1.06
C LYS A 83 10.48 18.45 -0.03
N ALA A 84 11.21 17.34 0.13
CA ALA A 84 12.14 16.87 -0.91
C ALA A 84 11.40 16.51 -2.21
N ILE A 85 10.22 15.89 -2.13
CA ILE A 85 9.38 15.57 -3.30
C ILE A 85 8.88 16.84 -4.00
N ILE A 86 8.30 17.78 -3.24
CA ILE A 86 7.71 19.02 -3.78
C ILE A 86 8.77 19.87 -4.50
N PHE A 87 10.01 19.89 -4.01
CA PHE A 87 11.08 20.75 -4.53
C PHE A 87 12.19 19.99 -5.28
N GLU A 88 11.91 18.78 -5.79
CA GLU A 88 12.90 17.93 -6.49
C GLU A 88 13.63 18.69 -7.62
N HIS A 89 12.87 19.39 -8.47
CA HIS A 89 13.41 20.16 -9.60
C HIS A 89 14.22 21.40 -9.19
N GLU A 90 14.08 21.89 -7.96
CA GLU A 90 14.94 22.98 -7.48
C GLU A 90 16.32 22.45 -7.06
N VAL A 91 16.41 21.20 -6.61
CA VAL A 91 17.64 20.58 -6.11
C VAL A 91 18.56 20.15 -7.26
N GLU A 92 18.04 19.75 -8.42
CA GLU A 92 18.87 19.44 -9.61
C GLU A 92 19.65 20.66 -10.15
N GLY A 93 19.25 21.89 -9.78
CA GLY A 93 20.02 23.10 -10.04
C GLY A 93 21.20 23.33 -9.07
N VAL A 94 21.35 22.52 -8.02
CA VAL A 94 22.26 22.76 -6.86
C VAL A 94 23.56 21.93 -6.92
N ASN A 95 23.72 21.05 -7.90
CA ASN A 95 25.04 20.47 -8.22
C ASN A 95 25.99 21.46 -8.93
N SER A 96 25.58 22.72 -9.10
CA SER A 96 26.50 23.82 -9.39
C SER A 96 26.96 24.46 -8.09
N HIS A 97 27.99 23.88 -7.49
CA HIS A 97 28.79 24.58 -6.49
C HIS A 97 29.24 25.92 -7.09
N SER A 98 28.93 27.01 -6.39
CA SER A 98 29.47 28.37 -6.56
C SER A 98 28.49 29.40 -7.16
N VAL A 99 28.36 30.52 -6.43
CA VAL A 99 27.87 31.86 -6.83
C VAL A 99 26.36 32.18 -6.73
N PHE A 100 25.40 31.28 -6.97
CA PHE A 100 23.97 31.69 -7.03
C PHE A 100 23.23 31.85 -5.70
N ASN A 101 23.75 31.31 -4.59
CA ASN A 101 23.10 31.44 -3.27
C ASN A 101 23.07 32.89 -2.75
N ASN A 102 24.00 33.74 -3.20
CA ASN A 102 24.05 35.16 -2.80
C ASN A 102 23.15 36.07 -3.66
N PHE A 103 22.74 35.63 -4.86
CA PHE A 103 21.77 36.37 -5.69
C PHE A 103 20.31 36.05 -5.34
N ARG A 104 20.02 34.85 -4.81
CA ARG A 104 18.66 34.45 -4.40
C ARG A 104 18.19 35.08 -3.08
N LYS A 105 19.11 35.48 -2.19
CA LYS A 105 18.80 36.30 -1.00
C LYS A 105 18.23 37.70 -1.31
N ARG A 106 18.25 38.16 -2.56
CA ARG A 106 17.71 39.48 -2.96
C ARG A 106 16.29 39.46 -3.51
N ARG A 107 15.64 38.29 -3.60
CA ARG A 107 14.25 38.15 -4.09
C ARG A 107 13.28 37.67 -2.99
N SER A 108 13.47 38.16 -1.77
CA SER A 108 12.49 38.04 -0.67
C SER A 108 11.37 39.09 -0.84
N TRP A 109 10.57 38.94 -1.89
CA TRP A 109 9.29 39.66 -2.02
C TRP A 109 8.19 38.62 -2.25
N GLY A 110 7.61 38.16 -1.13
CA GLY A 110 6.26 37.60 -0.97
C GLY A 110 5.96 36.27 -1.66
N PHE A 111 6.43 35.14 -1.13
CA PHE A 111 5.74 33.86 -1.37
C PHE A 111 4.38 33.90 -0.67
N ASP A 112 3.33 33.35 -1.32
CA ASP A 112 1.99 33.32 -0.73
C ASP A 112 1.93 32.32 0.43
N ILE A 113 2.65 31.20 0.35
CA ILE A 113 2.69 30.15 1.38
C ILE A 113 4.14 29.96 1.86
N GLY A 114 4.41 30.30 3.12
CA GLY A 114 5.74 30.08 3.73
C GLY A 114 5.73 29.19 4.97
N THR A 115 4.55 28.87 5.51
CA THR A 115 4.40 27.95 6.64
C THR A 115 3.37 26.88 6.34
N LEU A 116 3.73 25.62 6.60
CA LEU A 116 2.80 24.51 6.69
C LEU A 116 2.56 24.20 8.16
N LYS A 117 1.34 24.48 8.62
CA LYS A 117 0.89 24.20 9.97
C LYS A 117 0.23 22.83 10.02
N ILE A 118 0.70 21.96 10.91
CA ILE A 118 0.09 20.64 11.15
C ILE A 118 -0.41 20.58 12.59
N VAL A 119 -1.70 20.32 12.76
CA VAL A 119 -2.35 20.14 14.06
C VAL A 119 -2.69 18.66 14.21
N VAL A 120 -2.12 18.00 15.22
CA VAL A 120 -2.42 16.60 15.55
C VAL A 120 -3.01 16.50 16.95
N HIS A 121 -4.26 16.06 17.05
CA HIS A 121 -5.03 16.08 18.30
C HIS A 121 -4.64 15.00 19.30
N SER A 122 -4.15 13.85 18.82
CA SER A 122 -3.73 12.70 19.62
C SER A 122 -2.22 12.53 19.64
N ASP A 123 -1.68 12.12 20.79
CA ASP A 123 -0.30 11.62 20.96
C ASP A 123 -0.20 10.10 20.76
N ASN A 124 -1.32 9.42 20.50
CA ASN A 124 -1.35 7.99 20.21
C ASN A 124 -0.80 7.70 18.80
N GLU A 125 0.31 6.95 18.75
CA GLU A 125 0.96 6.48 17.53
C GLU A 125 0.80 4.96 17.31
N ASP A 126 -0.18 4.33 17.96
CA ASP A 126 -0.52 2.93 17.70
C ASP A 126 -1.14 2.78 16.30
N LEU A 127 -0.58 1.88 15.50
CA LEU A 127 -0.98 1.64 14.12
C LEU A 127 -1.68 0.28 14.07
N GLN A 128 -3.01 0.31 14.04
CA GLN A 128 -3.85 -0.89 13.96
C GLN A 128 -4.95 -0.69 12.90
N LEU A 129 -5.75 -1.73 12.67
CA LEU A 129 -6.85 -1.65 11.72
C LEU A 129 -7.88 -0.64 12.21
N GLY A 130 -8.31 0.25 11.32
CA GLY A 130 -9.33 1.26 11.67
C GLY A 130 -8.78 2.45 12.46
N VAL A 131 -7.46 2.63 12.54
CA VAL A 131 -6.88 3.91 12.99
C VAL A 131 -7.47 5.07 12.20
N ASP A 132 -7.69 6.21 12.86
CA ASP A 132 -8.28 7.37 12.20
C ASP A 132 -7.28 8.03 11.25
N GLU A 133 -7.50 7.82 9.95
CA GLU A 133 -6.72 8.40 8.85
C GLU A 133 -7.38 9.65 8.25
N SER A 134 -8.40 10.23 8.90
CA SER A 134 -9.07 11.44 8.42
C SER A 134 -8.24 12.70 8.63
N TYR A 135 -8.40 13.67 7.74
CA TYR A 135 -7.76 14.98 7.83
C TYR A 135 -8.61 16.06 7.16
N THR A 136 -8.36 17.30 7.56
CA THR A 136 -8.78 18.51 6.84
C THR A 136 -7.54 19.25 6.36
N LEU A 137 -7.54 19.69 5.10
CA LEU A 137 -6.47 20.49 4.51
C LEU A 137 -7.06 21.81 3.98
N LEU A 138 -6.50 22.92 4.45
CA LEU A 138 -6.81 24.27 3.99
C LEU A 138 -5.56 24.89 3.38
N VAL A 139 -5.66 25.35 2.13
CA VAL A 139 -4.61 26.10 1.45
C VAL A 139 -5.21 27.41 0.97
N ALA A 140 -4.92 28.51 1.65
CA ALA A 140 -5.52 29.81 1.33
C ALA A 140 -4.48 30.93 1.41
N LYS A 141 -4.73 32.01 0.66
CA LYS A 141 -3.95 33.24 0.76
C LYS A 141 -4.29 33.95 2.06
N ASN A 142 -3.29 34.57 2.71
CA ASN A 142 -3.55 35.39 3.88
C ASN A 142 -4.22 36.71 3.49
N GLU A 143 -5.43 36.98 3.97
CA GLU A 143 -6.14 38.25 3.76
C GLU A 143 -5.62 39.38 4.67
N GLY A 144 -4.30 39.55 4.77
CA GLY A 144 -3.67 40.75 5.35
C GLY A 144 -3.38 40.74 6.85
N LEU A 145 -3.47 39.60 7.56
CA LEU A 145 -3.11 39.52 9.00
C LEU A 145 -1.67 39.04 9.25
N SER A 146 -1.00 38.45 8.25
CA SER A 146 0.43 38.12 8.26
C SER A 146 1.01 38.27 6.85
N ILE A 147 2.30 38.59 6.77
CA ILE A 147 3.07 38.75 5.52
C ILE A 147 3.24 37.39 4.80
N ILE A 148 2.99 36.28 5.52
CA ILE A 148 3.15 34.90 5.05
C ILE A 148 1.79 34.20 5.17
N GLY A 149 1.31 33.57 4.10
CA GLY A 149 0.14 32.68 4.14
C GLY A 149 0.49 31.29 4.65
N GLU A 150 -0.53 30.64 5.21
CA GLU A 150 -0.41 29.36 5.91
C GLU A 150 -1.24 28.31 5.18
N ALA A 151 -0.61 27.18 4.84
CA ALA A 151 -1.34 25.94 4.58
C ALA A 151 -1.53 25.20 5.91
N THR A 152 -2.72 24.67 6.18
CA THR A 152 -3.03 23.98 7.44
C THR A 152 -3.54 22.57 7.18
N ILE A 153 -2.92 21.58 7.83
CA ILE A 153 -3.43 20.21 7.93
C ILE A 153 -3.87 20.00 9.38
N GLU A 154 -5.11 19.56 9.56
CA GLU A 154 -5.64 19.17 10.87
C GLU A 154 -6.08 17.71 10.82
N ALA A 155 -5.61 16.91 11.77
CA ALA A 155 -5.91 15.48 11.83
C ALA A 155 -6.03 14.99 13.27
N ASN A 156 -6.83 13.93 13.47
CA ASN A 156 -6.98 13.33 14.79
C ASN A 156 -5.72 12.54 15.21
N THR A 157 -5.05 11.88 14.26
CA THR A 157 -3.82 11.11 14.50
C THR A 157 -2.71 11.54 13.56
N VAL A 158 -1.49 11.09 13.86
CA VAL A 158 -0.32 11.29 12.96
C VAL A 158 -0.56 10.69 11.58
N TYR A 159 -1.36 9.61 11.46
CA TYR A 159 -1.61 8.92 10.19
C TYR A 159 -2.54 9.72 9.28
N GLY A 160 -3.56 10.39 9.83
CA GLY A 160 -4.35 11.37 9.07
C GLY A 160 -3.48 12.52 8.56
N ALA A 161 -2.55 13.01 9.38
CA ALA A 161 -1.61 14.05 8.96
C ALA A 161 -0.70 13.59 7.80
N LEU A 162 -0.25 12.33 7.81
CA LEU A 162 0.49 11.75 6.66
C LEU A 162 -0.34 11.75 5.38
N ARG A 163 -1.63 11.42 5.45
CA ARG A 163 -2.53 11.46 4.28
C ARG A 163 -2.75 12.89 3.78
N GLY A 164 -2.83 13.85 4.68
CA GLY A 164 -2.91 15.27 4.35
C GLY A 164 -1.64 15.81 3.70
N LEU A 165 -0.47 15.37 4.15
CA LEU A 165 0.82 15.73 3.56
C LEU A 165 0.96 15.20 2.12
N GLU A 166 0.54 13.96 1.86
CA GLU A 166 0.45 13.41 0.50
C GLU A 166 -0.40 14.30 -0.39
N THR A 167 -1.63 14.60 0.04
CA THR A 167 -2.55 15.44 -0.74
C THR A 167 -2.01 16.84 -0.95
N PHE A 168 -1.38 17.45 0.05
CA PHE A 168 -0.74 18.76 -0.10
C PHE A 168 0.40 18.72 -1.14
N SER A 169 1.20 17.65 -1.16
CA SER A 169 2.26 17.51 -2.15
C SER A 169 1.73 17.44 -3.57
N GLN A 170 0.59 16.79 -3.79
CA GLN A 170 -0.07 16.70 -5.10
C GLN A 170 -0.69 18.03 -5.56
N LEU A 171 -1.02 18.93 -4.63
CA LEU A 171 -1.48 20.29 -4.96
C LEU A 171 -0.32 21.19 -5.41
N CYS A 172 0.92 20.83 -5.07
CA CYS A 172 2.11 21.58 -5.44
C CYS A 172 2.62 21.11 -6.80
N SER A 173 2.76 22.04 -7.76
CA SER A 173 3.30 21.76 -9.08
C SER A 173 4.47 22.67 -9.38
N PHE A 174 5.51 22.14 -10.02
CA PHE A 174 6.65 22.94 -10.45
C PHE A 174 6.34 23.62 -11.79
N ASP A 175 6.39 24.94 -11.79
CA ASP A 175 6.19 25.75 -12.97
C ASP A 175 7.55 26.06 -13.62
N TYR A 176 7.76 25.55 -14.84
CA TYR A 176 9.04 25.63 -15.55
C TYR A 176 9.38 27.05 -16.05
N ASP A 177 8.38 27.90 -16.25
CA ASP A 177 8.56 29.27 -16.72
C ASP A 177 9.05 30.19 -15.60
N THR A 178 8.38 30.13 -14.45
CA THR A 178 8.71 30.90 -13.25
C THR A 178 9.82 30.27 -12.43
N LYS A 179 10.10 28.97 -12.64
CA LYS A 179 11.01 28.13 -11.84
C LYS A 179 10.65 28.17 -10.36
N SER A 180 9.37 28.04 -10.07
CA SER A 180 8.82 28.08 -8.71
C SER A 180 7.74 27.02 -8.53
N VAL A 181 7.50 26.63 -7.28
CA VAL A 181 6.39 25.73 -6.94
C VAL A 181 5.12 26.55 -6.72
N LEU A 182 4.05 26.16 -7.42
CA LEU A 182 2.76 26.81 -7.40
C LEU A 182 1.66 25.85 -6.95
N VAL A 183 0.63 26.40 -6.31
CA VAL A 183 -0.65 25.75 -6.04
C VAL A 183 -1.71 26.47 -6.84
N TYR A 184 -2.23 25.82 -7.88
CA TYR A 184 -3.32 26.33 -8.70
C TYR A 184 -4.67 26.11 -8.03
N LYS A 185 -5.70 26.88 -8.42
CA LYS A 185 -7.09 26.75 -7.95
C LYS A 185 -7.26 26.92 -6.43
N ALA A 186 -6.41 27.73 -5.81
CA ALA A 186 -6.62 28.13 -4.43
C ALA A 186 -7.81 29.12 -4.31
N PRO A 187 -8.44 29.25 -3.13
CA PRO A 187 -8.21 28.47 -1.93
C PRO A 187 -8.73 27.03 -2.07
N TRP A 188 -7.97 26.07 -1.52
CA TRP A 188 -8.42 24.69 -1.38
C TRP A 188 -8.93 24.45 0.03
N TYR A 189 -10.10 23.82 0.12
CA TYR A 189 -10.60 23.25 1.37
C TYR A 189 -10.97 21.79 1.11
N ILE A 190 -10.26 20.88 1.78
CA ILE A 190 -10.39 19.43 1.59
C ILE A 190 -10.73 18.80 2.92
N GLN A 191 -11.76 17.96 2.94
CA GLN A 191 -12.09 17.09 4.06
C GLN A 191 -12.11 15.66 3.55
N ASP A 192 -11.24 14.82 4.10
CA ASP A 192 -10.99 13.52 3.52
C ASP A 192 -10.84 12.43 4.59
N LYS A 193 -11.26 11.23 4.20
CA LYS A 193 -11.13 10.00 4.98
C LYS A 193 -11.27 8.80 4.06
N PRO A 194 -10.58 7.68 4.34
CA PRO A 194 -10.73 6.49 3.53
C PRO A 194 -12.13 5.89 3.69
N ARG A 195 -12.70 5.38 2.59
CA ARG A 195 -13.95 4.60 2.61
C ARG A 195 -13.79 3.26 3.33
N PHE A 196 -12.63 2.61 3.15
CA PHE A 196 -12.34 1.29 3.72
C PHE A 196 -11.06 1.34 4.54
N ALA A 197 -11.09 0.70 5.71
CA ALA A 197 -9.98 0.68 6.66
C ALA A 197 -8.81 -0.23 6.21
N PHE A 198 -9.07 -1.24 5.38
CA PHE A 198 -8.06 -2.15 4.86
C PHE A 198 -7.84 -1.86 3.36
N ARG A 199 -6.64 -1.40 3.00
CA ARG A 199 -6.24 -1.11 1.61
C ARG A 199 -4.88 -1.75 1.38
N GLY A 200 -4.92 -3.01 0.95
CA GLY A 200 -3.76 -3.90 0.93
C GLY A 200 -3.05 -3.99 -0.42
N LEU A 201 -1.75 -4.24 -0.37
CA LEU A 201 -0.96 -4.77 -1.48
C LEU A 201 -0.26 -6.05 -1.02
N LEU A 202 -0.42 -7.15 -1.76
CA LEU A 202 0.30 -8.39 -1.51
C LEU A 202 1.62 -8.40 -2.28
N ILE A 203 2.72 -8.71 -1.58
CA ILE A 203 4.00 -9.07 -2.20
C ILE A 203 4.34 -10.51 -1.83
N ASP A 204 4.83 -11.26 -2.80
CA ASP A 204 5.33 -12.63 -2.62
C ASP A 204 6.85 -12.60 -2.74
N THR A 205 7.51 -12.89 -1.62
CA THR A 205 8.98 -12.92 -1.55
C THR A 205 9.56 -14.32 -1.46
N SER A 206 8.71 -15.34 -1.62
CA SER A 206 9.13 -16.73 -1.61
C SER A 206 9.40 -17.23 -3.02
N ARG A 207 8.46 -17.00 -3.95
CA ARG A 207 8.60 -17.42 -5.36
C ARG A 207 9.79 -16.75 -6.04
N HIS A 208 10.06 -15.51 -5.66
CA HIS A 208 11.29 -14.80 -5.97
C HIS A 208 11.69 -13.93 -4.78
N TYR A 209 12.98 -13.89 -4.45
CA TYR A 209 13.48 -13.00 -3.43
C TYR A 209 13.38 -11.53 -3.89
N LEU A 210 12.95 -10.63 -2.99
CA LEU A 210 12.96 -9.19 -3.22
C LEU A 210 13.97 -8.53 -2.27
N PRO A 211 14.96 -7.78 -2.76
CA PRO A 211 15.86 -7.03 -1.87
C PRO A 211 15.08 -6.09 -0.94
N VAL A 212 15.58 -5.91 0.29
CA VAL A 212 14.95 -5.04 1.31
C VAL A 212 14.66 -3.64 0.78
N ASP A 213 15.57 -3.06 -0.01
CA ASP A 213 15.38 -1.73 -0.60
C ASP A 213 14.24 -1.70 -1.63
N VAL A 214 13.99 -2.79 -2.35
CA VAL A 214 12.84 -2.91 -3.27
C VAL A 214 11.54 -2.93 -2.47
N ILE A 215 11.50 -3.67 -1.36
CA ILE A 215 10.33 -3.69 -0.46
C ILE A 215 10.06 -2.29 0.09
N LYS A 216 11.10 -1.55 0.50
CA LYS A 216 10.98 -0.15 0.95
C LYS A 216 10.45 0.77 -0.17
N GLN A 217 10.92 0.63 -1.41
CA GLN A 217 10.40 1.39 -2.55
C GLN A 217 8.92 1.09 -2.82
N ILE A 218 8.49 -0.17 -2.66
CA ILE A 218 7.08 -0.55 -2.76
C ILE A 218 6.26 0.12 -1.65
N ILE A 219 6.72 0.07 -0.40
CA ILE A 219 6.07 0.73 0.74
C ILE A 219 5.97 2.24 0.52
N GLU A 220 7.00 2.86 -0.05
CA GLU A 220 6.99 4.27 -0.41
C GLU A 220 5.93 4.58 -1.46
N SER A 221 5.87 3.79 -2.53
CA SER A 221 4.85 3.90 -3.59
C SER A 221 3.43 3.70 -3.06
N MET A 222 3.25 2.76 -2.12
CA MET A 222 1.98 2.53 -1.43
C MET A 222 1.50 3.77 -0.68
N SER A 223 2.43 4.53 -0.08
CA SER A 223 2.10 5.73 0.68
C SER A 223 1.53 6.84 -0.21
N TYR A 224 2.03 6.96 -1.45
CA TYR A 224 1.53 7.91 -2.44
C TYR A 224 0.08 7.61 -2.84
N ALA A 225 -0.26 6.33 -2.99
CA ALA A 225 -1.62 5.87 -3.29
C ALA A 225 -2.51 5.76 -2.04
N LYS A 226 -2.03 6.18 -0.85
CA LYS A 226 -2.72 6.03 0.45
C LYS A 226 -3.13 4.59 0.78
N LEU A 227 -2.42 3.58 0.27
CA LEU A 227 -2.52 2.19 0.74
C LEU A 227 -1.94 2.09 2.16
N ASN A 228 -2.45 1.16 2.98
CA ASN A 228 -2.12 1.13 4.42
C ASN A 228 -1.82 -0.27 4.98
N VAL A 229 -1.86 -1.31 4.16
CA VAL A 229 -1.44 -2.66 4.58
C VAL A 229 -0.53 -3.27 3.53
N LEU A 230 0.70 -3.58 3.90
CA LEU A 230 1.56 -4.48 3.14
C LEU A 230 1.24 -5.90 3.61
N HIS A 231 0.59 -6.68 2.75
CA HIS A 231 0.44 -8.11 2.95
C HIS A 231 1.71 -8.79 2.45
N TRP A 232 2.57 -9.20 3.39
CA TRP A 232 3.85 -9.80 3.05
C TRP A 232 3.73 -11.32 3.10
N HIS A 233 3.60 -11.91 1.91
CA HIS A 233 3.67 -13.36 1.69
C HIS A 233 5.14 -13.78 1.68
N ILE A 234 5.64 -14.19 2.85
CA ILE A 234 7.08 -14.26 3.11
C ILE A 234 7.67 -15.61 2.65
N ILE A 235 6.90 -16.69 2.81
CA ILE A 235 7.35 -18.09 2.72
C ILE A 235 6.34 -18.87 1.89
N ASP A 236 6.82 -19.78 1.04
CA ASP A 236 6.03 -20.69 0.20
C ASP A 236 6.84 -21.97 -0.10
N GLU A 237 6.35 -22.81 -1.01
CA GLU A 237 6.98 -24.04 -1.50
C GLU A 237 8.44 -23.82 -1.92
N GLN A 238 8.71 -22.74 -2.66
CA GLN A 238 9.98 -22.56 -3.37
C GLN A 238 11.09 -22.01 -2.47
N SER A 239 10.78 -21.17 -1.48
CA SER A 239 11.80 -20.73 -0.54
C SER A 239 11.30 -20.36 0.87
N PHE A 240 12.23 -20.48 1.82
CA PHE A 240 12.07 -20.02 3.20
C PHE A 240 13.16 -18.97 3.50
N PRO A 241 12.96 -17.70 3.12
CA PRO A 241 14.01 -16.68 3.24
C PRO A 241 14.08 -16.04 4.64
N LEU A 242 13.01 -16.13 5.44
CA LEU A 242 12.90 -15.45 6.73
C LEU A 242 13.69 -16.16 7.85
N GLU A 243 14.40 -15.39 8.66
CA GLU A 243 15.03 -15.88 9.88
C GLU A 243 14.00 -16.12 10.99
N VAL A 244 14.03 -17.32 11.58
CA VAL A 244 13.20 -17.70 12.73
C VAL A 244 14.12 -18.22 13.84
N PRO A 245 14.48 -17.38 14.84
CA PRO A 245 15.46 -17.74 15.86
C PRO A 245 15.14 -19.03 16.63
N THR A 246 13.87 -19.30 16.92
CA THR A 246 13.44 -20.53 17.61
C THR A 246 13.71 -21.78 16.77
N TYR A 247 13.67 -21.66 15.44
CA TYR A 247 13.89 -22.76 14.49
C TYR A 247 14.91 -22.37 13.41
N PRO A 248 16.19 -22.23 13.77
CA PRO A 248 17.21 -21.60 12.93
C PRO A 248 17.62 -22.42 11.70
N ASN A 249 17.16 -23.66 11.55
CA ASN A 249 17.39 -24.41 10.30
C ASN A 249 16.36 -24.10 9.22
N LEU A 250 15.23 -23.43 9.50
CA LEU A 250 14.17 -23.18 8.50
C LEU A 250 14.71 -22.42 7.29
N TRP A 251 15.53 -21.38 7.50
CA TRP A 251 16.17 -20.61 6.43
C TRP A 251 17.18 -21.38 5.55
N LYS A 252 17.41 -22.69 5.80
CA LYS A 252 18.08 -23.57 4.82
C LYS A 252 17.21 -23.79 3.59
N GLY A 253 15.91 -23.50 3.67
CA GLY A 253 15.00 -23.44 2.52
C GLY A 253 15.13 -22.16 1.68
N ALA A 254 15.98 -21.19 2.04
CA ALA A 254 16.26 -20.04 1.19
C ALA A 254 17.01 -20.44 -0.09
N TYR A 255 16.85 -19.67 -1.18
CA TYR A 255 17.57 -19.91 -2.44
C TYR A 255 19.10 -19.85 -2.27
N SER A 256 19.58 -18.89 -1.48
CA SER A 256 20.99 -18.75 -1.15
C SER A 256 21.19 -18.10 0.21
N LYS A 257 22.46 -17.93 0.62
CA LYS A 257 22.79 -17.22 1.86
C LYS A 257 22.52 -15.71 1.78
N TRP A 258 22.44 -15.16 0.57
CA TRP A 258 22.27 -13.72 0.32
C TRP A 258 20.80 -13.33 0.09
N GLU A 259 19.95 -14.32 -0.16
CA GLU A 259 18.52 -14.16 -0.43
C GLU A 259 17.73 -14.53 0.83
N ARG A 260 18.01 -13.81 1.93
CA ARG A 260 17.46 -14.04 3.26
C ARG A 260 17.06 -12.73 3.90
N TYR A 261 16.05 -12.77 4.75
CA TYR A 261 15.66 -11.66 5.62
C TYR A 261 16.04 -12.02 7.05
N THR A 262 16.95 -11.25 7.62
CA THR A 262 17.28 -11.33 9.05
C THR A 262 16.15 -10.77 9.91
N VAL A 263 16.21 -11.02 11.22
CA VAL A 263 15.29 -10.38 12.18
C VAL A 263 15.41 -8.85 12.11
N GLU A 264 16.63 -8.32 11.92
CA GLU A 264 16.89 -6.91 11.77
C GLU A 264 16.27 -6.34 10.48
N ASP A 265 16.37 -7.04 9.35
CA ASP A 265 15.73 -6.64 8.09
C ASP A 265 14.21 -6.54 8.26
N ALA A 266 13.61 -7.52 8.93
CA ALA A 266 12.17 -7.52 9.19
C ALA A 266 11.74 -6.37 10.10
N HIS A 267 12.50 -6.08 11.18
CA HIS A 267 12.28 -4.91 12.01
C HIS A 267 12.43 -3.59 11.24
N GLU A 268 13.42 -3.51 10.35
CA GLU A 268 13.65 -2.33 9.53
C GLU A 268 12.48 -2.09 8.57
N ILE A 269 12.00 -3.12 7.87
CA ILE A 269 10.84 -3.05 6.98
C ILE A 269 9.59 -2.60 7.74
N VAL A 270 9.30 -3.22 8.90
CA VAL A 270 8.15 -2.87 9.74
C VAL A 270 8.24 -1.43 10.25
N GLY A 271 9.42 -1.01 10.72
CA GLY A 271 9.66 0.36 11.17
C GLY A 271 9.48 1.37 10.04
N PHE A 272 10.04 1.08 8.88
CA PHE A 272 9.95 1.93 7.68
C PHE A 272 8.50 2.08 7.19
N ALA A 273 7.71 0.99 7.23
CA ALA A 273 6.28 1.01 6.93
C ALA A 273 5.48 1.85 7.93
N LYS A 274 5.77 1.73 9.23
CA LYS A 274 5.11 2.53 10.28
C LYS A 274 5.28 4.03 10.04
N MET A 275 6.48 4.47 9.63
CA MET A 275 6.77 5.89 9.33
C MET A 275 5.98 6.46 8.13
N ARG A 276 5.29 5.59 7.38
CA ARG A 276 4.39 5.91 6.25
C ARG A 276 2.92 5.55 6.54
N GLY A 277 2.61 5.16 7.78
CA GLY A 277 1.28 4.73 8.18
C GLY A 277 0.83 3.45 7.47
N ILE A 278 1.75 2.52 7.22
CA ILE A 278 1.47 1.24 6.58
C ILE A 278 1.72 0.13 7.61
N ASN A 279 0.68 -0.66 7.85
CA ASN A 279 0.79 -1.91 8.60
C ASN A 279 1.50 -2.97 7.77
N VAL A 280 2.24 -3.86 8.41
CA VAL A 280 2.81 -5.04 7.76
C VAL A 280 2.09 -6.27 8.32
N MET A 281 1.23 -6.87 7.49
CA MET A 281 0.54 -8.13 7.76
C MET A 281 1.41 -9.26 7.23
N ALA A 282 2.06 -10.01 8.11
CA ALA A 282 2.82 -11.19 7.74
C ALA A 282 1.88 -12.34 7.36
N GLU A 283 2.29 -13.11 6.37
CA GLU A 283 1.70 -14.39 6.02
C GLU A 283 2.71 -15.52 6.18
N VAL A 284 2.25 -16.58 6.84
CA VAL A 284 2.91 -17.88 6.87
C VAL A 284 1.85 -18.90 6.46
N ASP A 285 1.90 -19.29 5.19
CA ASP A 285 0.92 -20.18 4.59
C ASP A 285 1.10 -21.61 5.10
N VAL A 286 0.02 -22.16 5.67
CA VAL A 286 -0.02 -23.52 6.18
C VAL A 286 -1.41 -24.14 5.96
N PRO A 287 -1.50 -25.46 5.74
CA PRO A 287 -0.43 -26.44 5.67
C PRO A 287 0.15 -26.69 4.26
N GLY A 288 -0.46 -26.11 3.22
CA GLY A 288 0.08 -26.15 1.85
C GLY A 288 1.30 -25.24 1.70
N HIS A 289 1.83 -25.11 0.49
CA HIS A 289 2.87 -24.12 0.17
C HIS A 289 4.09 -24.20 1.11
N ALA A 290 4.54 -25.42 1.41
CA ALA A 290 5.45 -25.66 2.52
C ALA A 290 6.64 -26.59 2.22
N GLU A 291 6.91 -26.91 0.95
CA GLU A 291 8.08 -27.74 0.59
C GLU A 291 9.39 -27.18 1.18
N SER A 292 9.66 -25.87 1.04
CA SER A 292 10.91 -25.24 1.50
C SER A 292 11.22 -25.46 2.99
N TRP A 293 10.20 -25.66 3.84
CA TRP A 293 10.34 -25.82 5.28
C TRP A 293 11.17 -27.06 5.64
N GLY A 294 10.97 -28.15 4.88
CA GLY A 294 11.63 -29.42 5.16
C GLY A 294 13.09 -29.49 4.70
N ALA A 295 13.59 -28.49 3.96
CA ALA A 295 15.04 -28.35 3.73
C ALA A 295 15.80 -28.16 5.05
N GLY A 296 15.19 -27.44 6.00
CA GLY A 296 15.69 -27.24 7.35
C GLY A 296 15.33 -28.37 8.32
N TYR A 297 14.08 -28.80 8.26
CA TYR A 297 13.50 -29.79 9.15
C TYR A 297 12.74 -30.86 8.36
N PRO A 298 13.41 -31.88 7.80
CA PRO A 298 12.77 -32.87 6.93
C PRO A 298 11.61 -33.64 7.55
N ASN A 299 11.55 -33.67 8.89
CA ASN A 299 10.45 -34.27 9.64
C ASN A 299 9.12 -33.52 9.49
N LEU A 300 9.10 -32.29 8.98
CA LEU A 300 7.88 -31.54 8.67
C LEU A 300 7.17 -32.09 7.43
N TRP A 301 7.90 -32.71 6.52
CA TRP A 301 7.32 -33.41 5.38
C TRP A 301 6.65 -34.72 5.84
N PRO A 302 5.49 -35.07 5.28
CA PRO A 302 4.95 -36.42 5.40
C PRO A 302 5.98 -37.48 4.98
N SER A 303 6.66 -37.31 3.84
CA SER A 303 7.77 -38.19 3.46
C SER A 303 8.73 -37.52 2.46
N PRO A 304 9.92 -38.09 2.17
CA PRO A 304 10.83 -37.51 1.17
C PRO A 304 10.24 -37.40 -0.25
N SER A 305 9.25 -38.24 -0.58
CA SER A 305 8.51 -38.23 -1.84
C SER A 305 7.18 -37.47 -1.76
N CYS A 306 6.89 -36.85 -0.61
CA CYS A 306 5.62 -36.20 -0.32
C CYS A 306 5.89 -35.03 0.64
N ARG A 307 6.26 -33.89 0.05
CA ARG A 307 6.88 -32.75 0.76
C ARG A 307 5.89 -31.67 1.17
N GLU A 308 4.64 -31.82 0.80
CA GLU A 308 3.54 -30.97 1.24
C GLU A 308 2.21 -31.71 1.04
N PRO A 309 1.15 -31.31 1.76
CA PRO A 309 1.13 -30.36 2.88
C PRO A 309 1.92 -30.84 4.11
N LEU A 310 2.23 -29.92 5.03
CA LEU A 310 2.89 -30.22 6.31
C LEU A 310 2.27 -31.42 7.02
N ASP A 311 3.09 -32.21 7.71
CA ASP A 311 2.64 -33.46 8.35
C ASP A 311 1.72 -33.19 9.54
N VAL A 312 0.40 -33.33 9.31
CA VAL A 312 -0.66 -33.14 10.31
C VAL A 312 -0.57 -34.12 11.48
N SER A 313 0.09 -35.27 11.32
CA SER A 313 0.15 -36.32 12.35
C SER A 313 1.21 -36.08 13.42
N LYS A 314 2.09 -35.10 13.22
CA LYS A 314 3.23 -34.83 14.10
C LYS A 314 2.99 -33.59 14.97
N ASN A 315 3.10 -33.75 16.29
CA ASN A 315 3.08 -32.63 17.23
C ASN A 315 4.18 -31.59 16.91
N PHE A 316 5.34 -32.06 16.45
CA PHE A 316 6.46 -31.20 16.04
C PHE A 316 6.04 -30.15 14.99
N THR A 317 5.12 -30.47 14.07
CA THR A 317 4.60 -29.51 13.08
C THR A 317 3.94 -28.31 13.76
N PHE A 318 3.08 -28.56 14.75
CA PHE A 318 2.39 -27.52 15.49
C PHE A 318 3.31 -26.78 16.47
N GLU A 319 4.33 -27.45 17.01
CA GLU A 319 5.39 -26.79 17.79
C GLU A 319 6.17 -25.79 16.93
N VAL A 320 6.53 -26.17 15.70
CA VAL A 320 7.21 -25.29 14.74
C VAL A 320 6.36 -24.07 14.42
N ILE A 321 5.09 -24.25 14.09
CA ILE A 321 4.15 -23.15 13.84
C ILE A 321 4.04 -22.24 15.07
N SER A 322 3.92 -22.81 16.27
CA SER A 322 3.85 -22.05 17.52
C SER A 322 5.11 -21.19 17.77
N GLY A 323 6.30 -21.72 17.48
CA GLY A 323 7.54 -20.95 17.60
C GLY A 323 7.66 -19.85 16.56
N ILE A 324 7.32 -20.12 15.29
CA ILE A 324 7.27 -19.10 14.24
C ILE A 324 6.34 -17.96 14.67
N LEU A 325 5.09 -18.27 15.03
CA LEU A 325 4.11 -17.26 15.44
C LEU A 325 4.54 -16.49 16.69
N SER A 326 5.31 -17.11 17.59
CA SER A 326 5.86 -16.45 18.78
C SER A 326 7.01 -15.49 18.44
N ASP A 327 7.88 -15.84 17.48
CA ASP A 327 8.96 -14.97 17.04
C ASP A 327 8.45 -13.81 16.19
N LEU A 328 7.53 -14.07 15.25
CA LEU A 328 6.93 -13.02 14.43
C LEU A 328 6.14 -12.01 15.26
N ARG A 329 5.52 -12.42 16.38
CA ARG A 329 4.76 -11.49 17.25
C ARG A 329 5.63 -10.38 17.84
N LYS A 330 6.93 -10.65 18.00
CA LYS A 330 7.92 -9.67 18.50
C LYS A 330 8.32 -8.65 17.44
N ILE A 331 8.19 -9.01 16.16
CA ILE A 331 8.65 -8.21 15.01
C ILE A 331 7.49 -7.41 14.41
N PHE A 332 6.35 -8.06 14.21
CA PHE A 332 5.19 -7.51 13.52
C PHE A 332 4.15 -7.06 14.55
N PRO A 333 3.89 -5.75 14.73
CA PRO A 333 2.97 -5.22 15.74
C PRO A 333 1.50 -5.19 15.28
N PHE A 334 1.21 -5.37 14.00
CA PHE A 334 -0.17 -5.40 13.50
C PHE A 334 -0.94 -6.59 14.08
N GLU A 335 -2.24 -6.45 14.36
CA GLU A 335 -3.02 -7.52 14.97
C GLU A 335 -3.37 -8.67 14.02
N LEU A 336 -3.57 -8.36 12.73
CA LEU A 336 -3.93 -9.35 11.73
C LEU A 336 -2.70 -10.15 11.30
N PHE A 337 -2.89 -11.46 11.15
CA PHE A 337 -1.86 -12.39 10.67
C PHE A 337 -2.47 -13.39 9.70
N HIS A 338 -1.87 -13.56 8.53
CA HIS A 338 -2.41 -14.46 7.51
C HIS A 338 -1.80 -15.87 7.67
N LEU A 339 -2.66 -16.88 7.79
CA LEU A 339 -2.28 -18.30 7.90
C LEU A 339 -2.42 -19.05 6.57
N GLY A 340 -2.68 -18.33 5.48
CA GLY A 340 -2.90 -18.92 4.15
C GLY A 340 -4.06 -19.89 4.13
N GLY A 341 -3.78 -21.16 3.79
CA GLY A 341 -4.78 -22.24 3.76
C GLY A 341 -5.48 -22.36 2.41
N ASP A 342 -4.78 -22.06 1.33
CA ASP A 342 -5.20 -22.28 -0.04
C ASP A 342 -4.57 -23.54 -0.64
N GLU A 343 -5.18 -23.99 -1.74
CA GLU A 343 -4.67 -25.02 -2.67
C GLU A 343 -4.14 -26.34 -2.07
N VAL A 344 -4.60 -26.72 -0.88
CA VAL A 344 -4.10 -27.91 -0.17
C VAL A 344 -4.48 -29.23 -0.86
N ASN A 345 -3.48 -29.93 -1.41
CA ASN A 345 -3.64 -31.29 -1.90
C ASN A 345 -3.45 -32.35 -0.78
N THR A 346 -4.56 -32.89 -0.27
CA THR A 346 -4.53 -33.87 0.83
C THR A 346 -4.19 -35.33 0.41
N ASP A 347 -3.96 -35.61 -0.87
CA ASP A 347 -3.62 -36.96 -1.35
C ASP A 347 -2.31 -37.48 -0.75
N CYS A 348 -1.40 -36.55 -0.44
CA CYS A 348 -0.13 -36.84 0.21
C CYS A 348 -0.31 -37.56 1.57
N TRP A 349 -1.28 -37.10 2.36
CA TRP A 349 -1.58 -37.70 3.66
C TRP A 349 -2.23 -39.08 3.53
N SER A 350 -3.05 -39.27 2.51
CA SER A 350 -3.74 -40.55 2.25
C SER A 350 -2.80 -41.66 1.76
N SER A 351 -1.71 -41.29 1.10
CA SER A 351 -0.69 -42.20 0.56
C SER A 351 0.46 -42.49 1.55
N THR A 352 0.76 -41.57 2.47
CA THR A 352 1.87 -41.72 3.42
C THR A 352 1.52 -42.69 4.57
N PRO A 353 2.27 -43.79 4.83
CA PRO A 353 1.85 -44.86 5.74
C PRO A 353 1.52 -44.44 7.18
N HIS A 354 2.34 -43.61 7.82
CA HIS A 354 2.10 -43.20 9.21
C HIS A 354 0.98 -42.17 9.31
N VAL A 355 0.87 -41.24 8.35
CA VAL A 355 -0.26 -40.29 8.30
C VAL A 355 -1.57 -41.03 8.05
N LYS A 356 -1.59 -41.99 7.12
CA LYS A 356 -2.75 -42.86 6.87
C LYS A 356 -3.14 -43.66 8.11
N LYS A 357 -2.17 -44.11 8.92
CA LYS A 357 -2.46 -44.76 10.21
C LYS A 357 -3.08 -43.76 11.20
N TRP A 358 -2.50 -42.58 11.33
CA TRP A 358 -3.01 -41.51 12.19
C TRP A 358 -4.46 -41.14 11.84
N LEU A 359 -4.79 -41.00 10.55
CA LEU A 359 -6.15 -40.76 10.07
C LEU A 359 -7.13 -41.84 10.52
N ARG A 360 -6.75 -43.12 10.42
CA ARG A 360 -7.57 -44.25 10.90
C ARG A 360 -7.74 -44.21 12.42
N ASP A 361 -6.66 -43.97 13.15
CA ASP A 361 -6.67 -43.94 14.62
C ASP A 361 -7.57 -42.80 15.15
N HIS A 362 -7.63 -41.67 14.45
CA HIS A 362 -8.47 -40.51 14.77
C HIS A 362 -9.87 -40.55 14.13
N LYS A 363 -10.17 -41.57 13.30
CA LYS A 363 -11.42 -41.71 12.55
C LYS A 363 -11.74 -40.49 11.68
N MET A 364 -10.72 -39.93 11.02
CA MET A 364 -10.84 -38.75 10.17
C MET A 364 -10.48 -39.09 8.72
N THR A 365 -11.18 -38.45 7.79
CA THR A 365 -10.80 -38.31 6.38
C THR A 365 -9.66 -37.29 6.24
N ALA A 366 -8.98 -37.27 5.09
CA ALA A 366 -7.91 -36.30 4.84
C ALA A 366 -8.44 -34.85 4.81
N LYS A 367 -9.69 -34.63 4.38
CA LYS A 367 -10.36 -33.33 4.43
C LYS A 367 -10.67 -32.88 5.86
N GLU A 368 -11.14 -33.79 6.71
CA GLU A 368 -11.35 -33.49 8.14
C GLU A 368 -10.01 -33.23 8.85
N ALA A 369 -8.93 -33.93 8.46
CA ALA A 369 -7.59 -33.65 8.96
C ALA A 369 -7.08 -32.27 8.53
N TYR A 370 -7.41 -31.82 7.31
CA TYR A 370 -7.11 -30.47 6.85
C TYR A 370 -7.83 -29.41 7.71
N GLN A 371 -9.13 -29.61 7.95
CA GLN A 371 -9.90 -28.74 8.85
C GLN A 371 -9.33 -28.75 10.27
N TYR A 372 -8.97 -29.92 10.80
CA TYR A 372 -8.30 -30.05 12.09
C TYR A 372 -7.00 -29.25 12.15
N PHE A 373 -6.17 -29.31 11.10
CA PHE A 373 -4.92 -28.58 11.01
C PHE A 373 -5.16 -27.07 11.11
N VAL A 374 -6.05 -26.54 10.27
CA VAL A 374 -6.34 -25.11 10.18
C VAL A 374 -6.89 -24.59 11.50
N LEU A 375 -7.87 -25.29 12.10
CA LEU A 375 -8.43 -24.90 13.39
C LEU A 375 -7.37 -24.95 14.51
N THR A 376 -6.43 -25.89 14.44
CA THR A 376 -5.34 -25.99 15.42
C THR A 376 -4.34 -24.84 15.23
N ALA A 377 -3.95 -24.52 13.99
CA ALA A 377 -3.08 -23.39 13.68
C ALA A 377 -3.72 -22.04 14.11
N GLN A 378 -5.01 -21.84 13.85
CA GLN A 378 -5.76 -20.67 14.31
C GLN A 378 -5.79 -20.57 15.84
N LYS A 379 -6.05 -21.67 16.57
CA LYS A 379 -6.01 -21.68 18.04
C LYS A 379 -4.62 -21.30 18.57
N ILE A 380 -3.56 -21.78 17.92
CA ILE A 380 -2.19 -21.40 18.27
C ILE A 380 -2.01 -19.90 18.03
N ALA A 381 -2.40 -19.37 16.87
CA ALA A 381 -2.28 -17.94 16.56
C ALA A 381 -3.03 -17.07 17.59
N ILE A 382 -4.28 -17.39 17.90
CA ILE A 382 -5.09 -16.69 18.91
C ILE A 382 -4.41 -16.74 20.29
N SER A 383 -3.83 -17.88 20.69
CA SER A 383 -3.10 -18.01 21.96
C SER A 383 -1.84 -17.13 22.05
N LYS A 384 -1.37 -16.61 20.89
CA LYS A 384 -0.23 -15.69 20.77
C LYS A 384 -0.67 -14.25 20.49
N ASN A 385 -1.94 -13.92 20.71
CA ASN A 385 -2.53 -12.60 20.46
C ASN A 385 -2.47 -12.18 18.99
N TRP A 386 -2.77 -13.11 18.09
CA TRP A 386 -3.04 -12.82 16.68
C TRP A 386 -4.52 -12.90 16.38
N THR A 387 -4.96 -12.10 15.41
CA THR A 387 -6.27 -12.24 14.75
C THR A 387 -6.03 -12.92 13.40
N PRO A 388 -6.30 -14.23 13.27
CA PRO A 388 -5.97 -14.97 12.06
C PRO A 388 -6.85 -14.56 10.87
N VAL A 389 -6.23 -14.44 9.71
CA VAL A 389 -6.86 -14.29 8.39
C VAL A 389 -6.47 -15.51 7.56
N ASN A 390 -7.35 -15.93 6.67
CA ASN A 390 -7.09 -17.04 5.76
C ASN A 390 -7.72 -16.80 4.39
N TRP A 391 -7.25 -17.53 3.37
CA TRP A 391 -7.83 -17.50 2.03
C TRP A 391 -9.26 -18.08 1.98
N PHE A 392 -10.00 -17.67 0.95
CA PHE A 392 -11.42 -17.97 0.77
C PHE A 392 -11.75 -19.47 0.69
N VAL A 393 -10.82 -20.33 0.25
CA VAL A 393 -11.04 -21.78 0.05
C VAL A 393 -11.57 -22.47 1.31
N LEU A 394 -11.19 -21.98 2.49
CA LEU A 394 -11.67 -22.49 3.78
C LEU A 394 -13.17 -22.26 4.04
N PHE A 395 -13.76 -21.21 3.47
CA PHE A 395 -15.18 -20.91 3.64
C PHE A 395 -16.08 -21.79 2.76
N CYS A 396 -15.59 -22.30 1.63
CA CYS A 396 -16.33 -23.22 0.77
C CYS A 396 -16.35 -24.68 1.27
N ALA A 397 -15.47 -25.03 2.22
CA ALA A 397 -15.61 -26.25 3.01
C ALA A 397 -16.68 -26.02 4.09
N ASN A 398 -17.95 -26.24 3.72
CA ASN A 398 -19.25 -25.97 4.37
C ASN A 398 -19.44 -26.17 5.91
N GLU A 399 -18.41 -26.31 6.74
CA GLU A 399 -18.52 -26.52 8.19
C GLU A 399 -17.61 -25.62 9.03
N ILE A 400 -16.72 -24.83 8.44
CA ILE A 400 -15.78 -23.98 9.19
C ILE A 400 -16.47 -22.73 9.76
N ALA A 401 -17.51 -22.20 9.10
CA ALA A 401 -18.17 -20.97 9.50
C ALA A 401 -18.93 -21.05 10.85
N SER A 402 -19.59 -22.16 11.16
CA SER A 402 -20.51 -22.21 12.33
C SER A 402 -19.81 -22.24 13.69
N SER A 403 -18.53 -22.66 13.74
CA SER A 403 -17.73 -22.69 14.98
C SER A 403 -16.90 -21.42 15.20
N ILE A 404 -16.77 -20.56 14.18
CA ILE A 404 -15.85 -19.41 14.16
C ILE A 404 -16.60 -18.07 14.33
N PHE A 405 -17.86 -17.94 13.90
CA PHE A 405 -18.63 -16.69 13.97
C PHE A 405 -19.23 -16.33 15.35
N LYS A 406 -18.47 -16.48 16.45
CA LYS A 406 -18.83 -15.85 17.75
C LYS A 406 -18.19 -14.48 17.99
N PHE A 407 -17.34 -14.02 17.07
CA PHE A 407 -16.76 -12.67 17.12
C PHE A 407 -16.83 -11.99 15.74
N THR A 408 -18.05 -11.76 15.26
CA THR A 408 -18.30 -10.71 14.28
C THR A 408 -18.49 -9.41 15.05
N LEU A 409 -17.71 -8.38 14.69
CA LEU A 409 -18.05 -6.99 14.97
C LEU A 409 -19.52 -6.74 14.58
N PRO A 410 -20.30 -5.95 15.34
CA PRO A 410 -21.66 -5.62 14.95
C PRO A 410 -21.61 -4.80 13.66
N LEU A 411 -21.78 -5.46 12.52
CA LEU A 411 -22.18 -4.80 11.29
C LEU A 411 -23.67 -4.54 11.40
N ASP A 412 -24.02 -3.43 12.04
CA ASP A 412 -25.35 -2.83 11.93
C ASP A 412 -25.55 -2.37 10.49
N PHE A 413 -26.06 -3.25 9.64
CA PHE A 413 -26.70 -2.86 8.39
C PHE A 413 -28.10 -2.33 8.71
N HIS A 414 -28.17 -1.06 9.08
CA HIS A 414 -29.38 -0.25 8.92
C HIS A 414 -29.08 0.91 7.97
N SER A 415 -29.42 0.70 6.69
CA SER A 415 -29.86 1.72 5.75
C SER A 415 -30.87 1.11 4.80
#